data_AF-I3Z1D1-F1
#
_entry.id   AF-I3Z1D1-F1
#
_cell.length_a   1.000
_cell.length_b   1.000
_cell.length_c   1.000
_cell.angle_alpha   90.00
_cell.angle_beta   90.00
_cell.angle_gamma   90.00
#
_symmetry.space_group_name_H-M   'P 1'
#
loop_
_entity.id
_entity.type
_entity.pdbx_description
1 polymer ?
#
loop_
_entity_poly.entity_id
_entity_poly.type
_entity_poly.pdbx_seq_one_letter_code
_entity_poly.pdbx_strand_id
1 'polypeptide(L)'
;MTFQEDKVEAFLENFHQNKEKIRNFPGCHHLELWQDENFKNIFMTYSFWEDEAALNQYRDSELFKSVWAVTKPLFAEKPSAFSAKKMVELP
;
A
#
# COMPACT_ATOMS: atom_id res chain seq x y z
N MET A 1 -8.42 -1.47 -1.12
CA MET A 1 -8.58 -0.04 -0.77
C MET A 1 -9.64 0.52 -1.69
N THR A 2 -10.81 0.89 -1.16
CA THR A 2 -11.90 1.49 -1.94
C THR A 2 -11.88 3.00 -1.72
N PHE A 3 -11.59 3.78 -2.76
CA PHE A 3 -11.54 5.23 -2.70
C PHE A 3 -12.85 5.87 -3.14
N GLN A 4 -13.10 7.09 -2.68
CA GLN A 4 -14.10 7.96 -3.30
C GLN A 4 -13.67 8.22 -4.74
N GLU A 5 -14.60 8.18 -5.70
CA GLU A 5 -14.29 8.25 -7.13
C GLU A 5 -13.53 9.53 -7.50
N ASP A 6 -13.89 10.66 -6.90
CA ASP A 6 -13.25 11.96 -7.10
C ASP A 6 -11.91 12.12 -6.37
N LYS A 7 -11.47 11.12 -5.60
CA LYS A 7 -10.20 11.13 -4.84
C LYS A 7 -9.15 10.16 -5.39
N VAL A 8 -9.45 9.44 -6.47
CA VAL A 8 -8.52 8.48 -7.07
C VAL A 8 -7.21 9.15 -7.50
N GLU A 9 -7.28 10.30 -8.15
CA GLU A 9 -6.10 11.03 -8.62
C GLU A 9 -5.21 11.48 -7.45
N ALA A 10 -5.82 12.01 -6.38
CA ALA A 10 -5.09 12.41 -5.17
C ALA A 10 -4.38 11.22 -4.49
N PHE A 11 -5.02 10.04 -4.48
CA PHE A 11 -4.38 8.82 -4.01
C PHE A 11 -3.18 8.44 -4.87
N LEU A 12 -3.34 8.41 -6.20
CA LEU A 12 -2.27 8.06 -7.14
C LEU A 12 -1.08 9.01 -7.03
N GLU A 13 -1.34 10.31 -6.92
CA GLU A 13 -0.29 11.32 -6.71
C GLU A 13 0.48 11.06 -5.41
N ASN A 14 -0.21 10.89 -4.28
CA ASN A 14 0.42 10.59 -3.01
C ASN A 14 1.23 9.27 -3.05
N PHE A 15 0.72 8.24 -3.73
CA PHE A 15 1.43 6.99 -3.93
C PHE A 15 2.70 7.20 -4.78
N HIS A 16 2.60 7.87 -5.93
CA HIS A 16 3.73 8.10 -6.82
C HIS A 16 4.84 8.94 -6.19
N GLN A 17 4.49 9.91 -5.34
CA GLN A 17 5.46 10.72 -4.59
C GLN A 17 6.25 9.90 -3.55
N ASN A 18 5.68 8.80 -3.04
CA ASN A 18 6.24 8.06 -1.91
C ASN A 18 6.68 6.63 -2.24
N LYS A 19 6.26 6.05 -3.37
CA LYS A 19 6.52 4.64 -3.73
C LYS A 19 8.00 4.26 -3.65
N GLU A 20 8.91 5.12 -4.08
CA GLU A 20 10.35 4.84 -4.05
C GLU A 20 10.90 4.86 -2.62
N LYS A 21 10.38 5.73 -1.74
CA LYS A 21 10.78 5.75 -0.33
C LYS A 21 10.29 4.49 0.38
N ILE A 22 9.09 4.04 0.07
CA ILE A 22 8.51 2.80 0.62
C ILE A 22 9.27 1.58 0.11
N ARG A 23 9.54 1.52 -1.20
CA ARG A 23 10.28 0.42 -1.83
C ARG A 23 11.71 0.32 -1.31
N ASN A 24 12.35 1.45 -1.01
CA ASN A 24 13.71 1.49 -0.46
C ASN A 24 13.76 1.51 1.08
N PHE A 25 12.63 1.34 1.77
CA PHE A 25 12.63 1.24 3.22
C PHE A 25 13.37 -0.04 3.65
N PRO A 26 14.19 -0.01 4.73
CA PRO A 26 14.93 -1.18 5.17
C PRO A 26 14.05 -2.44 5.33
N GLY A 27 14.44 -3.52 4.66
CA GLY A 27 13.71 -4.79 4.67
C GLY A 27 12.52 -4.88 3.70
N CYS A 28 12.23 -3.85 2.90
CA CYS A 28 11.27 -3.92 1.81
C CYS A 28 11.96 -4.42 0.53
N HIS A 29 11.49 -5.55 0.00
CA HIS A 29 12.06 -6.20 -1.18
C HIS A 29 11.21 -6.06 -2.43
N HIS A 30 9.95 -5.68 -2.27
CA HIS A 30 9.01 -5.55 -3.39
C HIS A 30 7.87 -4.59 -3.06
N LEU A 31 7.39 -3.87 -4.06
CA LEU A 31 6.21 -3.01 -3.94
C LEU A 31 5.50 -2.92 -5.29
N GLU A 32 4.20 -3.20 -5.29
CA GLU A 32 3.32 -3.07 -6.45
C GLU A 32 2.02 -2.36 -6.07
N LEU A 33 1.43 -1.70 -7.06
CA LEU A 33 0.08 -1.16 -6.98
C LEU A 33 -0.76 -1.80 -8.08
N TRP A 34 -1.88 -2.40 -7.65
CA TRP A 34 -2.82 -3.10 -8.50
C TRP A 34 -4.13 -2.32 -8.46
N GLN A 35 -4.81 -2.24 -9.59
CA GLN A 35 -6.17 -1.70 -9.70
C GLN A 35 -7.13 -2.85 -9.97
N ASP A 36 -8.32 -2.79 -9.40
CA ASP A 36 -9.39 -3.73 -9.76
C ASP A 36 -9.76 -3.57 -11.24
N GLU A 37 -10.06 -4.70 -11.89
CA GLU A 37 -10.38 -4.74 -13.32
C GLU A 37 -11.69 -4.01 -13.63
N ASN A 38 -12.69 -4.16 -12.75
CA ASN A 38 -14.05 -3.67 -12.94
C ASN A 38 -14.29 -2.30 -12.29
N PHE A 39 -13.57 -1.98 -11.22
CA PHE A 39 -13.78 -0.78 -10.42
C PHE A 39 -12.53 0.10 -10.35
N LYS A 40 -12.53 1.23 -11.07
CA LYS A 40 -11.37 2.13 -11.17
C LYS A 40 -11.00 2.84 -9.87
N ASN A 41 -11.88 2.82 -8.87
CA ASN A 41 -11.64 3.37 -7.54
C ASN A 41 -11.18 2.33 -6.52
N ILE A 42 -10.97 1.07 -6.92
CA ILE A 42 -10.48 0.01 -6.03
C ILE A 42 -9.03 -0.33 -6.38
N PHE A 43 -8.17 -0.28 -5.36
CA PHE A 43 -6.76 -0.57 -5.49
C PHE A 43 -6.27 -1.53 -4.39
N MET A 44 -5.19 -2.24 -4.67
CA MET A 44 -4.45 -3.07 -3.73
C MET A 44 -2.97 -2.74 -3.82
N THR A 45 -2.31 -2.65 -2.66
CA THR A 45 -0.85 -2.62 -2.62
C THR A 45 -0.35 -3.99 -2.20
N TYR A 46 0.62 -4.50 -2.93
CA TYR A 46 1.33 -5.73 -2.58
C TYR A 46 2.77 -5.36 -2.24
N SER A 47 3.27 -5.80 -1.09
CA SER A 47 4.65 -5.57 -0.68
C SER A 47 5.23 -6.80 -0.04
N PHE A 48 6.51 -7.06 -0.31
CA PHE A 48 7.26 -8.18 0.25
C PHE A 48 8.31 -7.64 1.20
N TRP A 49 8.30 -8.15 2.43
CA TRP A 49 9.16 -7.71 3.51
C TRP A 49 10.01 -8.89 4.01
N GLU A 50 11.24 -8.59 4.42
CA GLU A 50 12.18 -9.56 5.00
C GLU A 50 11.54 -10.36 6.13
N ASP A 51 10.94 -9.65 7.09
CA ASP A 51 10.24 -10.23 8.23
C ASP A 51 9.17 -9.27 8.79
N GLU A 52 8.46 -9.74 9.82
CA GLU A 52 7.44 -8.95 10.51
C GLU A 52 8.03 -7.74 11.26
N ALA A 53 9.27 -7.83 11.73
CA ALA A 53 9.92 -6.75 12.46
C ALA A 53 10.24 -5.56 11.54
N ALA A 54 10.77 -5.81 10.34
CA ALA A 54 10.99 -4.80 9.31
C ALA A 54 9.68 -4.13 8.88
N LEU A 55 8.62 -4.93 8.68
CA LEU A 55 7.28 -4.41 8.37
C LEU A 55 6.72 -3.52 9.49
N ASN A 56 6.89 -3.92 10.75
CA ASN A 56 6.40 -3.12 11.88
C ASN A 56 7.23 -1.83 12.06
N GLN A 57 8.55 -1.86 11.83
CA GLN A 57 9.37 -0.64 11.78
C GLN A 57 8.87 0.33 10.71
N TYR A 58 8.48 -0.18 9.54
CA TYR A 58 7.85 0.65 8.52
C TYR A 58 6.51 1.22 8.99
N ARG A 59 5.61 0.41 9.55
CA ARG A 59 4.30 0.85 10.06
C ARG A 59 4.40 1.92 11.16
N ASP A 60 5.43 1.85 12.00
CA ASP A 60 5.67 2.81 13.08
C ASP A 60 6.43 4.07 12.62
N SER A 61 6.95 4.07 11.39
CA SER A 61 7.74 5.16 10.84
C SER A 61 6.93 6.42 10.53
N GLU A 62 7.62 7.56 10.52
CA GLU A 62 7.05 8.84 10.07
C GLU A 62 6.67 8.81 8.58
N LEU A 63 7.39 8.03 7.76
CA LEU A 63 7.03 7.81 6.37
C LEU A 63 5.63 7.19 6.25
N PHE A 64 5.37 6.10 6.97
CA PHE A 64 4.05 5.47 6.93
C PHE A 64 2.97 6.40 7.49
N LYS A 65 3.21 7.03 8.64
CA LYS A 65 2.22 7.95 9.26
C LYS A 65 1.86 9.11 8.33
N SER A 66 2.84 9.74 7.69
CA SER A 66 2.61 10.85 6.76
C SER A 66 1.84 10.41 5.51
N VAL A 67 2.23 9.31 4.88
CA VAL A 67 1.51 8.75 3.73
C VAL A 67 0.08 8.37 4.11
N TRP A 68 -0.10 7.72 5.26
CA TRP A 68 -1.39 7.23 5.71
C TRP A 68 -2.34 8.36 6.12
N ALA A 69 -1.81 9.44 6.71
CA ALA A 69 -2.60 10.63 7.04
C ALA A 69 -3.25 11.27 5.81
N VAL A 70 -2.58 11.20 4.64
CA VAL A 70 -3.12 11.68 3.36
C VAL A 70 -4.07 10.66 2.73
N THR A 71 -3.71 9.36 2.75
CA THR A 71 -4.50 8.31 2.08
C THR A 71 -5.81 7.99 2.80
N LYS A 72 -5.80 7.94 4.15
CA LYS A 72 -6.96 7.47 4.95
C LYS A 72 -8.25 8.28 4.75
N PRO A 73 -8.22 9.62 4.67
CA PRO A 73 -9.43 10.42 4.42
C PRO A 73 -10.06 10.21 3.03
N LEU A 74 -9.32 9.62 2.08
CA LEU A 74 -9.78 9.45 0.69
C LEU A 74 -10.67 8.22 0.50
N PHE A 75 -10.76 7.35 1.51
CA PHE A 75 -11.52 6.12 1.41
C PHE A 75 -13.03 6.36 1.36
N ALA A 76 -13.71 5.59 0.52
CA ALA A 76 -15.16 5.44 0.54
C ALA A 76 -15.60 4.32 1.50
N GLU A 77 -14.71 3.35 1.77
CA GLU A 77 -14.98 2.21 2.66
C GLU A 77 -13.77 1.91 3.54
N LYS A 78 -14.00 1.23 4.67
CA LYS A 78 -12.92 0.83 5.57
C LYS A 78 -11.92 -0.08 4.82
N PRO A 79 -10.61 0.26 4.77
CA PRO A 79 -9.62 -0.56 4.09
C PRO A 79 -9.38 -1.88 4.84
N SER A 80 -9.11 -2.95 4.09
CA SER A 80 -8.63 -4.23 4.62
C SER A 80 -7.14 -4.41 4.31
N ALA A 81 -6.41 -4.98 5.26
CA ALA A 81 -4.99 -5.31 5.12
C ALA A 81 -4.67 -6.54 5.95
N PHE A 82 -3.85 -7.44 5.40
CA PHE A 82 -3.33 -8.61 6.09
C PHE A 82 -1.94 -8.97 5.56
N SER A 83 -1.15 -9.64 6.38
CA SER A 83 0.14 -10.23 5.97
C SER A 83 -0.08 -11.72 5.70
N ALA A 84 0.55 -12.25 4.66
CA ALA A 84 0.40 -13.64 4.25
C ALA A 84 1.78 -14.28 4.00
N LYS A 85 1.83 -15.62 4.03
CA LYS A 85 2.98 -16.41 3.61
C LYS A 85 2.63 -17.18 2.34
N LYS A 86 3.53 -17.15 1.35
CA LYS A 86 3.40 -17.97 0.14
C LYS A 86 3.50 -19.44 0.55
N MET A 87 2.44 -20.21 0.30
CA MET A 87 2.40 -21.64 0.64
C MET A 87 2.76 -22.53 -0.56
N VAL A 88 2.33 -22.12 -1.76
CA VAL A 88 2.55 -22.83 -3.03
C VAL A 88 2.62 -21.77 -4.13
N GLU A 89 3.50 -21.97 -5.11
CA GLU A 89 3.57 -21.19 -6.36
C GLU A 89 3.81 -22.18 -7.51
N LEU A 90 3.09 -22.00 -8.61
CA LEU A 90 3.26 -22.79 -9.82
C LEU A 90 4.23 -22.07 -10.77
N PRO A 91 5.00 -22.83 -11.57
CA PRO A 91 5.92 -22.26 -12.55
C PRO A 91 5.21 -21.52 -13.68
#